data_AF-A0A930UKU0-F1
#
_entry.id   AF-A0A930UKU0-F1
#
_cell.length_a   1.000
_cell.length_b   1.000
_cell.length_c   1.000
_cell.angle_alpha   90.00
_cell.angle_beta   90.00
_cell.angle_gamma   90.00
#
_symmetry.space_group_name_H-M   'P 1'
#
loop_
_entity.id
_entity.type
_entity.pdbx_description
1 polymer ?
#
loop_
_entity_poly.entity_id
_entity_poly.type
_entity_poly.pdbx_seq_one_letter_code
_entity_poly.pdbx_strand_id
1 'polypeptide(L)'
;MNTIAPIFERLLRHTPHFETHFKIHDVEYDNFVSNPDLSSLRAGSALAPDIDDLERFIVLISILQEHSDASLVVKNAPESGTIEVQASLREIDHERDDMDDVPCPSEAFKSNVIICDNFTDLIKSVDETRIWTPASGSASDFETALQIAIFKNRLDRGDESEWPIKTPVIFGSIFIESIKECYEGNWRNIASKTLRSIAEVVDEIDTAKTHWLRKSKSGNSAQRSRASDGAKAWRRDIDYEYHLHYWKNGEMIELASIVTHNDFSIPE
;
A
#
# COMPACT_ATOMS: atom_id res chain seq x y z
N MET A 1 3.51 -25.50 -2.17
CA MET A 1 4.09 -25.26 -0.82
C MET A 1 3.55 -23.90 -0.39
N ASN A 2 2.87 -23.81 0.76
CA ASN A 2 2.06 -22.63 1.13
C ASN A 2 2.98 -21.48 1.60
N THR A 3 3.51 -20.72 0.64
CA THR A 3 4.45 -19.59 0.82
C THR A 3 3.81 -18.33 1.38
N ILE A 4 2.49 -18.35 1.63
CA ILE A 4 1.69 -17.22 2.13
C ILE A 4 1.79 -17.11 3.66
N ALA A 5 1.82 -18.24 4.38
CA ALA A 5 1.88 -18.26 5.84
C ALA A 5 3.10 -17.53 6.43
N PRO A 6 4.33 -17.66 5.88
CA PRO A 6 5.50 -16.95 6.40
C PRO A 6 5.45 -15.43 6.17
N ILE A 7 4.71 -14.96 5.16
CA ILE A 7 4.55 -13.53 4.84
C ILE A 7 3.46 -12.92 5.71
N PHE A 8 2.34 -13.62 5.87
CA PHE A 8 1.31 -13.24 6.84
C PHE A 8 1.91 -13.19 8.25
N GLU A 9 2.72 -14.17 8.65
CA GLU A 9 3.49 -14.12 9.89
C GLU A 9 4.55 -13.02 9.93
N ARG A 10 5.11 -12.57 8.80
CA ARG A 10 6.08 -11.46 8.76
C ARG A 10 5.40 -10.12 8.87
N LEU A 11 4.29 -9.92 8.15
CA LEU A 11 3.43 -8.75 8.27
C LEU A 11 2.83 -8.69 9.67
N LEU A 12 2.34 -9.80 10.24
CA LEU A 12 1.88 -9.87 11.62
C LEU A 12 3.01 -9.80 12.67
N ARG A 13 4.27 -10.14 12.34
CA ARG A 13 5.43 -9.95 13.25
C ARG A 13 5.98 -8.53 13.22
N HIS A 14 5.85 -7.82 12.09
CA HIS A 14 6.33 -6.45 11.92
C HIS A 14 5.24 -5.41 12.20
N THR A 15 3.97 -5.80 12.12
CA THR A 15 2.85 -5.07 12.68
C THR A 15 2.68 -5.61 14.08
N PRO A 16 3.14 -4.92 15.15
CA PRO A 16 2.89 -5.41 16.51
C PRO A 16 1.39 -5.71 16.62
N HIS A 17 1.03 -6.90 17.14
CA HIS A 17 -0.36 -7.23 17.42
C HIS A 17 -1.01 -6.02 18.06
N PHE A 18 -2.15 -5.56 17.56
CA PHE A 18 -2.78 -4.31 18.01
C PHE A 18 -2.77 -4.21 19.55
N GLU A 19 -3.20 -5.29 20.21
CA GLU A 19 -3.18 -5.44 21.67
C GLU A 19 -1.77 -5.27 22.27
N THR A 20 -0.75 -5.85 21.65
CA THR A 20 0.65 -5.70 22.09
C THR A 20 1.21 -4.30 21.82
N HIS A 21 0.87 -3.66 20.70
CA HIS A 21 1.34 -2.31 20.37
C HIS A 21 0.75 -1.27 21.31
N PHE A 22 -0.56 -1.36 21.54
CA PHE A 22 -1.32 -0.44 22.37
C PHE A 22 -1.38 -0.89 23.83
N LYS A 23 -0.74 -2.01 24.19
CA LYS A 23 -0.79 -2.66 25.50
C LYS A 23 -2.23 -2.83 26.03
N ILE A 24 -3.16 -3.22 25.14
CA ILE A 24 -4.57 -3.45 25.46
C ILE A 24 -4.74 -4.90 25.90
N HIS A 25 -5.34 -5.10 27.07
CA HIS A 25 -5.60 -6.41 27.65
C HIS A 25 -7.00 -6.91 27.34
N ASP A 26 -7.98 -6.01 27.39
CA ASP A 26 -9.37 -6.35 27.18
C ASP A 26 -10.17 -5.17 26.61
N VAL A 27 -11.25 -5.50 25.91
CA VAL A 27 -12.20 -4.54 25.31
C VAL A 27 -13.61 -5.03 25.57
N GLU A 28 -14.30 -4.36 26.48
CA GLU A 28 -15.69 -4.68 26.82
C GLU A 28 -16.66 -3.87 25.96
N TYR A 29 -17.60 -4.54 25.30
CA TYR A 29 -18.61 -3.90 24.45
C TYR A 29 -20.00 -4.53 24.62
N ASP A 30 -21.02 -3.76 24.29
CA ASP A 30 -22.43 -4.13 24.34
C ASP A 30 -23.14 -3.96 23.00
N ASN A 31 -24.29 -4.63 22.87
CA ASN A 31 -25.26 -4.42 21.79
C ASN A 31 -24.61 -4.56 20.40
N PHE A 32 -23.68 -5.49 20.25
CA PHE A 32 -23.00 -5.74 18.98
C PHE A 32 -24.02 -6.18 17.92
N VAL A 33 -24.03 -5.44 16.80
CA VAL A 33 -24.81 -5.77 15.62
C VAL A 33 -23.89 -5.68 14.41
N SER A 34 -23.92 -6.71 13.57
CA SER A 34 -23.19 -6.76 12.32
C SER A 34 -24.12 -6.99 11.13
N ASN A 35 -23.76 -6.44 9.97
CA ASN A 35 -24.42 -6.73 8.71
C ASN A 35 -23.38 -6.88 7.60
N PRO A 36 -23.26 -8.07 6.96
CA PRO A 36 -24.00 -9.30 7.26
C PRO A 36 -23.62 -9.95 8.60
N ASP A 37 -24.48 -10.83 9.08
CA ASP A 37 -24.29 -11.59 10.33
C ASP A 37 -23.03 -12.47 10.25
N LEU A 38 -22.15 -12.34 11.25
CA LEU A 38 -20.86 -13.04 11.33
C LEU A 38 -20.99 -14.57 11.38
N SER A 39 -22.13 -15.09 11.82
CA SER A 39 -22.39 -16.54 11.86
C SER A 39 -22.26 -17.18 10.47
N SER A 40 -22.50 -16.41 9.40
CA SER A 40 -22.32 -16.85 8.01
C SER A 40 -20.86 -17.09 7.61
N LEU A 41 -19.90 -16.49 8.31
CA LEU A 41 -18.46 -16.59 8.03
C LEU A 41 -17.84 -17.89 8.59
N ARG A 42 -18.59 -18.66 9.41
CA ARG A 42 -18.14 -19.92 10.04
C ARG A 42 -18.00 -21.11 9.10
N ALA A 43 -18.48 -21.03 7.85
CA ALA A 43 -18.63 -22.21 7.01
C ALA A 43 -17.27 -22.80 6.56
N GLY A 44 -16.71 -23.73 7.35
CA GLY A 44 -15.78 -24.75 6.84
C GLY A 44 -14.47 -25.04 7.59
N SER A 45 -14.30 -24.70 8.87
CA SER A 45 -13.07 -25.08 9.60
C SER A 45 -13.26 -25.25 11.10
N ALA A 46 -12.78 -26.36 11.66
CA ALA A 46 -12.70 -26.63 13.10
C ALA A 46 -11.67 -25.74 13.85
N LEU A 47 -10.98 -24.86 13.12
CA LEU A 47 -10.02 -23.86 13.61
C LEU A 47 -10.55 -22.42 13.42
N ALA A 48 -11.84 -22.23 13.16
CA ALA A 48 -12.42 -20.89 13.12
C ALA A 48 -12.30 -20.25 14.53
N PRO A 49 -11.88 -18.97 14.64
CA PRO A 49 -11.90 -18.26 15.91
C PRO A 49 -13.31 -18.31 16.51
N ASP A 50 -13.41 -18.21 17.84
CA ASP A 50 -14.73 -18.09 18.46
C ASP A 50 -15.44 -16.83 17.90
N ILE A 51 -16.78 -16.85 17.86
CA ILE A 51 -17.53 -15.68 17.37
C ILE A 51 -17.15 -14.44 18.18
N ASP A 52 -17.01 -14.61 19.49
CA ASP A 52 -16.60 -13.58 20.43
C ASP A 52 -15.22 -12.99 20.06
N ASP A 53 -14.27 -13.82 19.65
CA ASP A 53 -12.95 -13.34 19.18
C ASP A 53 -13.08 -12.54 17.88
N LEU A 54 -13.90 -13.01 16.93
CA LEU A 54 -14.10 -12.33 15.65
C LEU A 54 -14.81 -10.98 15.83
N GLU A 55 -15.84 -10.93 16.68
CA GLU A 55 -16.52 -9.70 17.08
C GLU A 55 -15.53 -8.73 17.72
N ARG A 56 -14.73 -9.21 18.69
CA ARG A 56 -13.69 -8.41 19.33
C ARG A 56 -12.69 -7.85 18.32
N PHE A 57 -12.20 -8.65 17.37
CA PHE A 57 -11.31 -8.17 16.31
C PHE A 57 -11.98 -7.13 15.40
N ILE A 58 -13.25 -7.31 15.07
CA ILE A 58 -14.01 -6.36 14.25
C ILE A 58 -14.22 -5.03 15.00
N VAL A 59 -14.51 -5.07 16.29
CA VAL A 59 -14.59 -3.89 17.17
C VAL A 59 -13.25 -3.16 17.22
N LEU A 60 -12.15 -3.89 17.45
CA LEU A 60 -10.81 -3.31 17.50
C LEU A 60 -10.40 -2.66 16.19
N ILE A 61 -10.67 -3.32 15.05
CA ILE A 61 -10.40 -2.76 13.73
C ILE A 61 -11.29 -1.55 13.44
N SER A 62 -12.53 -1.55 13.91
CA SER A 62 -13.43 -0.41 13.76
C SER A 62 -12.93 0.82 14.51
N ILE A 63 -12.47 0.65 15.75
CA ILE A 63 -11.85 1.71 16.55
C ILE A 63 -10.57 2.20 15.86
N LEU A 64 -9.74 1.27 15.39
CA LEU A 64 -8.53 1.60 14.63
C LEU A 64 -8.82 2.39 13.36
N GLN A 65 -9.92 2.08 12.65
CA GLN A 65 -10.30 2.75 11.41
C GLN A 65 -10.60 4.25 11.61
N GLU A 66 -11.01 4.66 12.81
CA GLU A 66 -11.18 6.08 13.14
C GLU A 66 -9.84 6.84 13.16
N HIS A 67 -8.73 6.11 13.33
CA HIS A 67 -7.40 6.69 13.55
C HIS A 67 -6.33 6.21 12.53
N SER A 68 -6.60 5.17 11.73
CA SER A 68 -5.66 4.48 10.84
C SER A 68 -6.38 3.66 9.77
N ASP A 69 -5.68 3.15 8.75
CA ASP A 69 -6.27 2.22 7.76
C ASP A 69 -6.14 0.77 8.21
N ALA A 70 -7.03 0.35 9.10
CA ALA A 70 -7.11 -1.06 9.49
C ALA A 70 -8.11 -1.81 8.60
N SER A 71 -7.75 -3.04 8.20
CA SER A 71 -8.60 -3.96 7.43
C SER A 71 -8.50 -5.36 8.04
N LEU A 72 -9.61 -6.12 7.99
CA LEU A 72 -9.65 -7.50 8.48
C LEU A 72 -9.60 -8.47 7.30
N VAL A 73 -8.82 -9.56 7.43
CA VAL A 73 -8.81 -10.65 6.46
C VAL A 73 -9.47 -11.85 7.11
N VAL A 74 -10.53 -12.37 6.51
CA VAL A 74 -11.18 -13.60 6.98
C VAL A 74 -11.32 -14.61 5.85
N LYS A 75 -11.34 -15.88 6.20
CA LYS A 75 -11.60 -16.94 5.24
C LYS A 75 -13.12 -16.96 4.99
N ASN A 76 -13.57 -16.51 3.81
CA ASN A 76 -14.99 -16.30 3.42
C ASN A 76 -15.57 -14.94 3.85
N ALA A 77 -15.12 -13.87 3.22
CA ALA A 77 -15.77 -12.57 3.26
C ALA A 77 -17.20 -12.63 2.69
N PRO A 78 -18.09 -11.72 3.13
CA PRO A 78 -19.38 -11.57 2.48
C PRO A 78 -19.23 -10.97 1.07
N GLU A 79 -20.21 -11.23 0.19
CA GLU A 79 -20.22 -10.72 -1.20
C GLU A 79 -20.09 -9.18 -1.28
N SER A 80 -20.49 -8.46 -0.23
CA SER A 80 -20.34 -7.01 -0.11
C SER A 80 -18.88 -6.55 0.03
N GLY A 81 -17.96 -7.41 0.47
CA GLY A 81 -16.58 -7.06 0.81
C GLY A 81 -16.43 -6.19 2.07
N THR A 82 -17.54 -5.90 2.75
CA THR A 82 -17.59 -5.04 3.94
C THR A 82 -18.60 -5.58 4.95
N ILE A 83 -18.29 -5.41 6.23
CA ILE A 83 -19.23 -5.61 7.34
C ILE A 83 -19.51 -4.28 8.00
N GLU A 84 -20.78 -3.88 8.00
CA GLU A 84 -21.23 -2.78 8.83
C GLU A 84 -21.34 -3.27 10.27
N VAL A 85 -20.79 -2.51 11.20
CA VAL A 85 -20.73 -2.87 12.61
C VAL A 85 -21.31 -1.73 13.43
N GLN A 86 -22.13 -2.06 14.41
CA GLN A 86 -22.55 -1.14 15.45
C GLN A 86 -22.30 -1.78 16.82
N ALA A 87 -21.65 -1.06 17.73
CA ALA A 87 -21.45 -1.51 19.10
C ALA A 87 -21.34 -0.32 20.06
N SER A 88 -21.65 -0.56 21.33
CA SER A 88 -21.45 0.41 22.42
C SER A 88 -20.24 -0.03 23.23
N LEU A 89 -19.13 0.70 23.11
CA LEU A 89 -17.91 0.38 23.85
C LEU A 89 -18.06 0.81 25.31
N ARG A 90 -17.80 -0.11 26.25
CA ARG A 90 -17.88 0.14 27.69
C ARG A 90 -16.52 0.55 28.26
N GLU A 91 -15.51 -0.28 28.01
CA GLU A 91 -14.20 -0.13 28.63
C GLU A 91 -13.10 -0.67 27.70
N ILE A 92 -11.95 -0.01 27.71
CA ILE A 92 -10.70 -0.50 27.13
C ILE A 92 -9.70 -0.58 28.27
N ASP A 93 -9.29 -1.78 28.65
CA ASP A 93 -8.25 -1.98 29.65
C ASP A 93 -6.85 -1.95 29.00
N HIS A 94 -5.95 -1.11 29.52
CA HIS A 94 -4.61 -0.93 28.97
C HIS A 94 -3.51 -0.64 30.00
N GLU A 95 -2.25 -0.94 29.65
CA GLU A 95 -1.05 -0.64 30.46
C GLU A 95 -0.21 0.55 29.94
N ARG A 96 -0.79 1.42 29.10
CA ARG A 96 -0.10 2.63 28.66
C ARG A 96 -0.06 3.68 29.77
N ASP A 97 1.16 3.99 30.22
CA ASP A 97 1.49 5.01 31.19
C ASP A 97 1.70 6.40 30.56
N ASP A 98 1.74 6.45 29.23
CA ASP A 98 1.89 7.66 28.42
C ASP A 98 0.56 8.22 27.89
N MET A 99 -0.57 7.68 28.36
CA MET A 99 -1.91 8.17 28.10
C MET A 99 -2.56 8.63 29.41
N ASP A 100 -3.02 9.90 29.44
CA ASP A 100 -3.65 10.47 30.62
C ASP A 100 -5.10 9.98 30.80
N ASP A 101 -5.85 9.80 29.70
CA ASP A 101 -7.21 9.26 29.67
C ASP A 101 -7.45 8.52 28.33
N VAL A 102 -8.11 7.36 28.37
CA VAL A 102 -8.71 6.76 27.17
C VAL A 102 -9.91 7.62 26.79
N PRO A 103 -10.03 8.09 25.53
CA PRO A 103 -11.25 8.75 25.10
C PRO A 103 -12.43 7.81 25.35
N CYS A 104 -13.31 8.17 26.29
CA CYS A 104 -14.56 7.46 26.51
C CYS A 104 -15.39 7.65 25.24
N PRO A 105 -15.63 6.59 24.44
CA PRO A 105 -16.28 6.76 23.15
C PRO A 105 -17.75 7.11 23.35
N SER A 106 -18.31 7.88 22.43
CA SER A 106 -19.73 8.19 22.38
C SER A 106 -20.59 6.92 22.39
N GLU A 107 -21.80 7.01 22.97
CA GLU A 107 -22.76 5.94 23.33
C GLU A 107 -23.06 4.83 22.30
N ALA A 108 -22.58 4.92 21.05
CA ALA A 108 -22.46 3.82 20.09
C ALA A 108 -21.55 4.28 18.95
N PHE A 109 -20.72 3.38 18.41
CA PHE A 109 -19.98 3.65 17.16
C PHE A 109 -20.57 2.83 16.01
N LYS A 110 -20.46 3.37 14.78
CA LYS A 110 -20.81 2.67 13.54
C LYS A 110 -19.62 2.72 12.59
N SER A 111 -19.11 1.55 12.18
CA SER A 111 -17.99 1.46 11.24
C SER A 111 -18.23 0.43 10.14
N ASN A 112 -17.42 0.52 9.08
CA ASN A 112 -17.39 -0.42 7.96
C ASN A 112 -16.03 -1.13 7.93
N VAL A 113 -16.00 -2.38 8.38
CA VAL A 113 -14.80 -3.20 8.34
C VAL A 113 -14.67 -3.86 6.98
N ILE A 114 -13.58 -3.59 6.27
CA ILE A 114 -13.27 -4.27 5.00
C ILE A 114 -12.90 -5.70 5.34
N ILE A 115 -13.51 -6.65 4.63
CA ILE A 115 -13.25 -8.07 4.77
C ILE A 115 -12.82 -8.64 3.43
N CYS A 116 -11.71 -9.35 3.43
CA CYS A 116 -11.09 -9.88 2.21
C CYS A 116 -11.13 -11.41 2.19
N ASP A 117 -11.65 -11.99 1.11
CA ASP A 117 -11.77 -13.45 0.91
C ASP A 117 -10.43 -14.17 0.75
N ASN A 118 -9.47 -13.44 0.18
CA ASN A 118 -8.19 -13.96 -0.22
C ASN A 118 -7.17 -12.81 -0.29
N PHE A 119 -5.91 -13.15 -0.49
CA PHE A 119 -4.82 -12.19 -0.57
C PHE A 119 -5.02 -11.15 -1.68
N THR A 120 -5.57 -11.53 -2.82
CA THR A 120 -5.84 -10.62 -3.94
C THR A 120 -6.80 -9.51 -3.52
N ASP A 121 -7.86 -9.84 -2.80
CA ASP A 121 -8.86 -8.87 -2.36
C ASP A 121 -8.33 -7.97 -1.23
N LEU A 122 -7.42 -8.48 -0.40
CA LEU A 122 -6.65 -7.65 0.54
C LEU A 122 -5.77 -6.65 -0.20
N ILE A 123 -5.00 -7.09 -1.19
CA ILE A 123 -4.13 -6.16 -1.92
C ILE A 123 -4.95 -5.11 -2.68
N LYS A 124 -6.14 -5.47 -3.21
CA LYS A 124 -7.06 -4.51 -3.82
C LYS A 124 -7.55 -3.44 -2.81
N SER A 125 -7.82 -3.82 -1.56
CA SER A 125 -8.37 -2.89 -0.57
C SER A 125 -7.35 -1.93 0.03
N VAL A 126 -6.07 -2.29 0.04
CA VAL A 126 -4.99 -1.44 0.57
C VAL A 126 -4.77 -0.22 -0.32
N ASP A 127 -4.89 1.00 0.21
CA ASP A 127 -4.47 2.22 -0.50
C ASP A 127 -2.93 2.34 -0.46
N GLU A 128 -2.27 2.01 -1.58
CA GLU A 128 -0.82 2.06 -1.69
C GLU A 128 -0.23 3.45 -1.47
N THR A 129 -1.01 4.51 -1.68
CA THR A 129 -0.57 5.89 -1.45
C THR A 129 -0.48 6.23 0.04
N ARG A 130 -1.03 5.40 0.92
CA ARG A 130 -0.99 5.58 2.38
C ARG A 130 0.17 4.84 3.03
N ILE A 131 0.75 3.85 2.33
CA ILE A 131 1.92 3.09 2.79
C ILE A 131 3.17 3.98 2.81
N TRP A 132 3.34 4.82 1.79
CA TRP A 132 4.46 5.73 1.70
C TRP A 132 4.00 7.18 1.73
N THR A 133 4.61 8.00 2.58
CA THR A 133 4.40 9.45 2.60
C THR A 133 5.74 10.19 2.46
N PRO A 134 5.77 11.38 1.84
CA PRO A 134 7.01 12.16 1.73
C PRO A 134 7.64 12.52 3.08
N ALA A 135 6.82 12.73 4.11
CA ALA A 135 7.27 13.23 5.41
C ALA A 135 8.00 12.16 6.23
N SER A 136 7.57 10.91 6.17
CA SER A 136 8.07 9.83 7.04
C SER A 136 8.45 8.53 6.32
N GLY A 137 8.10 8.39 5.04
CA GLY A 137 8.26 7.15 4.29
C GLY A 137 9.72 6.81 3.99
N SER A 138 10.09 5.56 4.25
CA SER A 138 11.38 4.98 3.88
C SER A 138 11.38 4.47 2.43
N ALA A 139 12.56 4.11 1.91
CA ALA A 139 12.66 3.45 0.61
C ALA A 139 11.92 2.09 0.59
N SER A 140 11.94 1.35 1.69
CA SER A 140 11.23 0.06 1.83
C SER A 140 9.71 0.23 1.77
N ASP A 141 9.19 1.32 2.34
CA ASP A 141 7.75 1.62 2.30
C ASP A 141 7.33 1.97 0.86
N PHE A 142 8.18 2.72 0.14
CA PHE A 142 7.94 3.01 -1.28
C PHE A 142 7.98 1.75 -2.13
N GLU A 143 8.94 0.84 -1.89
CA GLU A 143 9.02 -0.45 -2.58
C GLU A 143 7.75 -1.27 -2.36
N THR A 144 7.24 -1.30 -1.13
CA THR A 144 5.99 -2.01 -0.80
C THR A 144 4.81 -1.39 -1.54
N ALA A 145 4.67 -0.06 -1.51
CA ALA A 145 3.63 0.66 -2.26
C ALA A 145 3.71 0.37 -3.77
N LEU A 146 4.92 0.31 -4.32
CA LEU A 146 5.16 0.02 -5.73
C LEU A 146 4.78 -1.43 -6.09
N GLN A 147 5.14 -2.42 -5.27
CA GLN A 147 4.73 -3.81 -5.52
C GLN A 147 3.21 -3.95 -5.53
N ILE A 148 2.50 -3.28 -4.62
CA ILE A 148 1.03 -3.26 -4.61
C ILE A 148 0.49 -2.59 -5.87
N ALA A 149 1.03 -1.44 -6.27
CA ALA A 149 0.60 -0.73 -7.47
C ALA A 149 0.77 -1.59 -8.73
N ILE A 150 1.90 -2.29 -8.88
CA ILE A 150 2.13 -3.21 -10.02
C ILE A 150 1.14 -4.37 -9.96
N PHE A 151 0.92 -4.96 -8.79
CA PHE A 151 -0.02 -6.06 -8.63
C PHE A 151 -1.44 -5.65 -9.02
N LYS A 152 -1.93 -4.53 -8.50
CA LYS A 152 -3.23 -3.97 -8.87
C LYS A 152 -3.34 -3.67 -10.36
N ASN A 153 -2.31 -3.06 -10.95
CA ASN A 153 -2.33 -2.72 -12.36
C ASN A 153 -2.41 -3.97 -13.26
N ARG A 154 -1.77 -5.08 -12.88
CA ARG A 154 -1.89 -6.38 -13.55
C ARG A 154 -3.28 -6.98 -13.41
N LEU A 155 -3.82 -6.98 -12.20
CA LEU A 155 -5.18 -7.48 -11.93
C LEU A 155 -6.24 -6.73 -12.74
N ASP A 156 -6.15 -5.40 -12.82
CA ASP A 156 -7.11 -4.57 -13.56
C ASP A 156 -7.14 -4.91 -15.06
N ARG A 157 -6.03 -5.46 -15.60
CA ARG A 157 -5.92 -5.95 -16.98
C ARG A 157 -6.32 -7.42 -17.14
N GLY A 158 -6.63 -8.11 -16.04
CA GLY A 158 -6.95 -9.54 -16.02
C GLY A 158 -5.73 -10.45 -16.04
N ASP A 159 -4.53 -9.92 -15.76
CA ASP A 159 -3.30 -10.70 -15.71
C ASP A 159 -3.20 -11.46 -14.37
N GLU A 160 -2.78 -12.71 -14.41
CA GLU A 160 -2.33 -13.41 -13.21
C GLU A 160 -0.98 -12.84 -12.76
N SER A 161 -0.85 -12.52 -11.47
CA SER A 161 0.41 -12.04 -10.91
C SER A 161 0.77 -12.81 -9.66
N GLU A 162 2.00 -13.30 -9.61
CA GLU A 162 2.56 -13.90 -8.41
C GLU A 162 2.98 -12.81 -7.41
N TRP A 163 2.95 -13.15 -6.13
CA TRP A 163 3.41 -12.29 -5.04
C TRP A 163 4.52 -12.99 -4.21
N PRO A 164 5.55 -12.27 -3.74
CA PRO A 164 5.88 -10.87 -4.07
C PRO A 164 6.27 -10.71 -5.53
N ILE A 165 6.04 -9.53 -6.08
CA ILE A 165 6.44 -9.26 -7.46
C ILE A 165 7.96 -9.17 -7.52
N LYS A 166 8.56 -10.09 -8.27
CA LYS A 166 9.97 -9.96 -8.67
C LYS A 166 10.06 -8.81 -9.67
N THR A 167 10.37 -7.62 -9.17
CA THR A 167 10.57 -6.46 -10.03
C THR A 167 12.06 -6.34 -10.34
N PRO A 168 12.43 -6.03 -11.59
CA PRO A 168 13.82 -5.73 -11.93
C PRO A 168 14.15 -4.26 -11.59
N VAL A 169 13.55 -3.71 -10.53
CA VAL A 169 13.61 -2.30 -10.16
C VAL A 169 14.61 -2.09 -9.04
N ILE A 170 15.48 -1.09 -9.20
CA ILE A 170 16.34 -0.57 -8.14
C ILE A 170 16.14 0.94 -8.02
N PHE A 171 16.43 1.49 -6.84
CA PHE A 171 16.33 2.93 -6.59
C PHE A 171 17.71 3.58 -6.69
N GLY A 172 17.79 4.62 -7.52
CA GLY A 172 18.93 5.51 -7.56
C GLY A 172 19.08 6.26 -6.23
N SER A 173 20.30 6.73 -5.97
CA SER A 173 20.71 7.30 -4.67
C SER A 173 19.88 8.49 -4.21
N ILE A 174 19.32 9.27 -5.14
CA ILE A 174 18.50 10.45 -4.83
C ILE A 174 17.01 10.26 -5.15
N PHE A 175 16.60 9.07 -5.62
CA PHE A 175 15.26 8.90 -6.16
C PHE A 175 14.19 9.28 -5.14
N ILE A 176 14.23 8.68 -3.95
CA ILE A 176 13.28 8.95 -2.87
C ILE A 176 13.28 10.43 -2.48
N GLU A 177 14.45 11.07 -2.44
CA GLU A 177 14.55 12.49 -2.09
C GLU A 177 13.92 13.38 -3.16
N SER A 178 14.13 13.08 -4.44
CA SER A 178 13.52 13.83 -5.55
C SER A 178 11.99 13.74 -5.54
N ILE A 179 11.41 12.63 -5.05
CA ILE A 179 9.95 12.53 -4.84
C ILE A 179 9.51 13.54 -3.78
N LYS A 180 10.21 13.61 -2.64
CA LYS A 180 9.87 14.49 -1.53
C LYS A 180 9.92 15.96 -1.94
N GLU A 181 10.95 16.35 -2.68
CA GLU A 181 11.11 17.72 -3.20
C GLU A 181 9.99 18.10 -4.17
N CYS A 182 9.55 17.18 -5.04
CA CYS A 182 8.52 17.48 -6.04
C CYS A 182 7.10 17.52 -5.48
N TYR A 183 6.84 16.97 -4.29
CA TYR A 183 5.48 16.65 -3.83
C TYR A 183 4.86 17.68 -2.88
N GLU A 184 5.45 18.88 -2.74
CA GLU A 184 4.93 19.92 -1.84
C GLU A 184 3.46 20.26 -2.14
N GLY A 185 2.59 20.16 -1.12
CA GLY A 185 1.18 20.58 -1.16
C GLY A 185 0.16 19.59 -1.73
N ASN A 186 0.48 18.75 -2.72
CA ASN A 186 -0.46 17.78 -3.35
C ASN A 186 0.13 16.37 -3.55
N TRP A 187 0.81 15.87 -2.53
CA TRP A 187 1.60 14.65 -2.65
C TRP A 187 0.79 13.38 -2.98
N ARG A 188 -0.45 13.23 -2.49
CA ARG A 188 -1.24 11.99 -2.69
C ARG A 188 -1.62 11.75 -4.15
N ASN A 189 -2.09 12.80 -4.83
CA ASN A 189 -2.47 12.69 -6.24
C ASN A 189 -1.25 12.39 -7.11
N ILE A 190 -0.10 13.00 -6.82
CA ILE A 190 1.12 12.77 -7.57
C ILE A 190 1.69 11.38 -7.24
N ALA A 191 1.61 10.94 -5.97
CA ALA A 191 2.04 9.61 -5.55
C ALA A 191 1.31 8.50 -6.32
N SER A 192 -0.02 8.55 -6.41
CA SER A 192 -0.76 7.51 -7.15
C SER A 192 -0.38 7.46 -8.63
N LYS A 193 -0.25 8.64 -9.27
CA LYS A 193 0.18 8.74 -10.68
C LYS A 193 1.59 8.23 -10.88
N THR A 194 2.50 8.50 -9.95
CA THR A 194 3.88 8.02 -10.00
C THR A 194 3.95 6.52 -9.86
N LEU A 195 3.29 5.94 -8.85
CA LEU A 195 3.25 4.49 -8.67
C LEU A 195 2.69 3.79 -9.91
N ARG A 196 1.58 4.32 -10.46
CA ARG A 196 1.02 3.84 -11.73
C ARG A 196 2.02 3.96 -12.89
N SER A 197 2.69 5.10 -13.04
CA SER A 197 3.62 5.34 -14.15
C SER A 197 4.84 4.41 -14.07
N ILE A 198 5.33 4.10 -12.86
CA ILE A 198 6.39 3.12 -12.66
C ILE A 198 5.89 1.71 -12.98
N ALA A 199 4.67 1.35 -12.54
CA ALA A 199 4.08 0.06 -12.87
C ALA A 199 3.93 -0.15 -14.39
N GLU A 200 3.50 0.88 -15.10
CA GLU A 200 3.42 0.89 -16.57
C GLU A 200 4.80 0.74 -17.22
N VAL A 201 5.84 1.34 -16.64
CA VAL A 201 7.23 1.19 -17.11
C VAL A 201 7.75 -0.23 -16.88
N VAL A 202 7.45 -0.83 -15.73
CA VAL A 202 7.86 -2.21 -15.39
C VAL A 202 7.22 -3.23 -16.33
N ASP A 203 5.94 -3.04 -16.65
CA ASP A 203 5.20 -3.95 -17.55
C ASP A 203 5.32 -3.57 -19.03
N GLU A 204 6.10 -2.52 -19.36
CA GLU A 204 6.31 -2.01 -20.72
C GLU A 204 5.00 -1.64 -21.47
N ILE A 205 4.02 -1.13 -20.76
CA ILE A 205 2.72 -0.70 -21.32
C ILE A 205 2.62 0.82 -21.46
N ASP A 206 1.61 1.26 -22.22
CA ASP A 206 1.33 2.67 -22.51
C ASP A 206 2.57 3.45 -23.02
N THR A 207 3.38 2.82 -23.87
CA THR A 207 4.69 3.34 -24.30
C THR A 207 4.64 4.69 -25.02
N ALA A 208 3.46 5.18 -25.38
CA ALA A 208 3.23 6.50 -25.96
C ALA A 208 3.73 7.65 -25.07
N LYS A 209 3.70 7.52 -23.73
CA LYS A 209 4.23 8.53 -22.80
C LYS A 209 5.68 8.27 -22.35
N THR A 210 6.35 7.31 -22.99
CA THR A 210 7.74 6.95 -22.68
C THR A 210 8.65 7.46 -23.79
N HIS A 211 9.66 8.22 -23.41
CA HIS A 211 10.52 8.95 -24.33
C HIS A 211 12.00 8.74 -24.00
N TRP A 212 12.85 8.86 -25.02
CA TRP A 212 14.29 8.89 -24.79
C TRP A 212 14.68 10.18 -24.06
N LEU A 213 15.46 10.04 -22.99
CA LEU A 213 16.14 11.18 -22.40
C LEU A 213 17.41 11.45 -23.23
N ARG A 214 17.37 12.53 -24.01
CA ARG A 214 18.40 12.83 -25.01
C ARG A 214 19.57 13.62 -24.41
N LYS A 215 20.71 13.61 -25.11
CA LYS A 215 21.90 14.40 -24.73
C LYS A 215 21.68 15.91 -24.85
N SER A 216 20.74 16.35 -25.67
CA SER A 216 20.38 17.75 -25.85
C SER A 216 18.90 17.91 -26.23
N LYS A 217 18.39 19.15 -26.18
CA LYS A 217 17.01 19.50 -26.55
C LYS A 217 16.68 19.31 -28.03
N SER A 218 17.66 18.98 -28.88
CA SER A 218 17.44 18.77 -30.32
C SER A 218 16.74 17.43 -30.59
N GLY A 219 15.74 17.43 -31.47
CA GLY A 219 14.97 16.22 -31.83
C GLY A 219 15.82 15.10 -32.43
N ASN A 220 16.96 15.43 -33.06
CA ASN A 220 17.90 14.46 -33.62
C ASN A 220 19.02 14.06 -32.64
N SER A 221 18.96 14.55 -31.40
CA SER A 221 19.97 14.23 -30.39
C SER A 221 19.86 12.77 -29.97
N ALA A 222 21.01 12.09 -29.89
CA ALA A 222 21.06 10.70 -29.45
C ALA A 222 20.54 10.57 -28.01
N GLN A 223 19.97 9.40 -27.71
CA GLN A 223 19.66 9.02 -26.33
C GLN A 223 20.93 9.03 -25.47
N ARG A 224 20.80 9.46 -24.22
CA ARG A 224 21.91 9.40 -23.26
C ARG A 224 22.18 7.94 -22.86
N SER A 225 23.45 7.63 -22.68
CA SER A 225 23.93 6.36 -22.12
C SER A 225 24.83 6.65 -20.94
N ARG A 226 24.61 5.92 -19.84
CA ARG A 226 25.46 5.97 -18.67
C ARG A 226 26.82 5.35 -19.01
N ALA A 227 27.90 6.03 -18.64
CA ALA A 227 29.24 5.64 -19.08
C ALA A 227 29.73 4.34 -18.42
N SER A 228 29.31 4.07 -17.19
CA SER A 228 29.79 2.93 -16.38
C SER A 228 29.32 1.57 -16.88
N ASP A 229 28.08 1.48 -17.36
CA ASP A 229 27.43 0.20 -17.70
C ASP A 229 26.65 0.21 -19.03
N GLY A 230 26.62 1.35 -19.72
CA GLY A 230 25.92 1.51 -21.00
C GLY A 230 24.40 1.63 -20.88
N ALA A 231 23.84 1.72 -19.66
CA ALA A 231 22.40 1.84 -19.45
C ALA A 231 21.82 3.03 -20.22
N LYS A 232 20.61 2.87 -20.76
CA LYS A 232 19.94 3.88 -21.59
C LYS A 232 19.05 4.77 -20.73
N ALA A 233 19.10 6.08 -20.95
CA ALA A 233 18.30 7.04 -20.20
C ALA A 233 16.90 7.20 -20.79
N TRP A 234 15.88 7.11 -19.95
CA TRP A 234 14.49 7.23 -20.34
C TRP A 234 13.78 8.27 -19.49
N ARG A 235 12.71 8.80 -20.06
CA ARG A 235 11.76 9.68 -19.39
C ARG A 235 10.35 9.14 -19.59
N ARG A 236 9.58 9.08 -18.51
CA ARG A 236 8.17 8.71 -18.51
C ARG A 236 7.36 9.88 -17.97
N ASP A 237 6.35 10.31 -18.72
CA ASP A 237 5.47 11.37 -18.22
C ASP A 237 4.57 10.81 -17.11
N ILE A 238 4.60 11.45 -15.93
CA ILE A 238 3.72 11.12 -14.80
C ILE A 238 2.41 11.91 -14.94
N ASP A 239 2.54 13.19 -15.24
CA ASP A 239 1.48 14.08 -15.71
C ASP A 239 2.06 15.25 -16.51
N TYR A 240 1.33 16.37 -16.58
CA TYR A 240 1.77 17.56 -17.31
C TYR A 240 2.96 18.25 -16.65
N GLU A 241 3.12 18.13 -15.33
CA GLU A 241 4.15 18.87 -14.58
C GLU A 241 5.37 18.00 -14.29
N TYR A 242 5.18 16.71 -14.05
CA TYR A 242 6.22 15.81 -13.54
C TYR A 242 6.57 14.68 -14.51
N HIS A 243 7.86 14.33 -14.49
CA HIS A 243 8.45 13.24 -15.25
C HIS A 243 9.27 12.33 -14.34
N LEU A 244 9.17 11.02 -14.60
CA LEU A 244 10.08 10.03 -14.06
C LEU A 244 11.28 9.88 -15.01
N HIS A 245 12.48 10.08 -14.48
CA HIS A 245 13.74 9.74 -15.15
C HIS A 245 14.28 8.41 -14.61
N TYR A 246 14.67 7.53 -15.51
CA TYR A 246 15.18 6.21 -15.16
C TYR A 246 16.23 5.71 -16.14
N TRP A 247 17.12 4.85 -15.65
CA TRP A 247 18.04 4.08 -16.48
C TRP A 247 17.46 2.70 -16.76
N LYS A 248 17.71 2.18 -17.96
CA LYS A 248 17.35 0.81 -18.34
C LYS A 248 18.54 0.07 -18.91
N ASN A 249 18.83 -1.12 -18.38
CA ASN A 249 19.86 -2.02 -18.86
C ASN A 249 19.32 -3.45 -18.96
N GLY A 250 18.93 -3.88 -20.16
CA GLY A 250 18.15 -5.10 -20.34
C GLY A 250 16.79 -4.97 -19.66
N GLU A 251 16.48 -5.91 -18.76
CA GLU A 251 15.27 -5.88 -17.93
C GLU A 251 15.41 -4.98 -16.69
N MET A 252 16.64 -4.67 -16.27
CA MET A 252 16.87 -3.85 -15.08
C MET A 252 16.45 -2.41 -15.33
N ILE A 253 15.63 -1.88 -14.42
CA ILE A 253 15.18 -0.50 -14.37
C ILE A 253 15.72 0.14 -13.09
N GLU A 254 16.45 1.23 -13.23
CA GLU A 254 16.89 2.04 -12.09
C GLU A 254 16.11 3.35 -12.10
N LEU A 255 15.24 3.54 -11.10
CA LEU A 255 14.50 4.78 -10.93
C LEU A 255 15.48 5.84 -10.43
N ALA A 256 15.78 6.84 -11.24
CA ALA A 256 16.85 7.79 -10.96
C ALA A 256 16.33 9.03 -10.23
N SER A 257 15.26 9.65 -10.73
CA SER A 257 14.69 10.86 -10.14
C SER A 257 13.29 11.16 -10.67
N ILE A 258 12.47 11.86 -9.89
CA ILE A 258 11.30 12.61 -10.37
C ILE A 258 11.72 14.06 -10.57
N VAL A 259 11.31 14.66 -11.68
CA VAL A 259 11.67 16.03 -12.04
C VAL A 259 10.50 16.78 -12.67
N THR A 260 10.60 18.11 -12.78
CA THR A 260 9.61 18.94 -13.49
C THR A 260 9.78 18.89 -15.01
N HIS A 261 8.76 19.33 -15.76
CA HIS A 261 8.66 19.15 -17.22
C HIS A 261 9.93 19.54 -18.02
N ASN A 262 10.63 20.59 -17.61
CA ASN A 262 11.76 21.16 -18.36
C ASN A 262 13.14 20.71 -17.87
N ASP A 263 13.20 19.81 -16.91
CA ASP A 263 14.44 19.21 -16.46
C ASP A 263 14.82 18.04 -17.36
N PHE A 264 16.07 18.01 -17.79
CA PHE A 264 16.66 16.95 -18.61
C PHE A 264 17.93 16.35 -17.96
N SER A 265 18.14 16.65 -16.68
CA SER A 265 19.16 16.03 -15.84
C SER A 265 18.74 14.60 -15.47
N ILE A 266 19.72 13.72 -15.28
CA ILE A 266 19.49 12.40 -14.72
C ILE A 266 20.75 12.07 -13.88
N PRO A 267 20.58 11.70 -12.60
CA PRO A 267 21.70 11.27 -11.75
C PRO A 267 22.37 9.99 -12.29
N GLU A 268 23.66 9.83 -12.02
CA GLU A 268 24.42 8.59 -12.27
C GLU A 268 24.87 7.95 -10.96
#